data_AF-A0A373FSS7-F1
#
_entry.id   AF-A0A373FSS7-F1
#
_cell.length_a   1.000
_cell.length_b   1.000
_cell.length_c   1.000
_cell.angle_alpha   90.00
_cell.angle_beta   90.00
_cell.angle_gamma   90.00
#
_symmetry.space_group_name_H-M   'P 1'
#
loop_
_entity.id
_entity.type
_entity.pdbx_description
1 polymer ?
#
loop_
_entity_poly.entity_id
_entity_poly.type
_entity_poly.pdbx_seq_one_letter_code
_entity_poly.pdbx_strand_id
1 'polypeptide(L)'
;MIKAEDIYKVTNNGLDIILHYYPQARDCVGTNRHFKRRPSEDDASACIKLFGKEGSQQVYKVTDFGDTGTAQSPVDICMYEEGLRFNEAILKLASMYNVTDELNRNVNKPDIRKVPASQDQKDGTKIFELADHLTPDQLRILGPRVTQENAEA
;
A
#
# COMPACT_ATOMS: atom_id res chain seq x y z
N MET A 1 -3.25 6.57 6.84
CA MET A 1 -4.16 6.86 5.71
C MET A 1 -3.81 5.88 4.62
N ILE A 2 -4.78 5.12 4.12
CA ILE A 2 -4.54 4.12 3.07
C ILE A 2 -4.14 4.83 1.77
N LYS A 3 -2.99 4.47 1.22
CA LYS A 3 -2.53 4.96 -0.09
C LYS A 3 -2.88 3.96 -1.18
N ALA A 4 -3.02 4.43 -2.41
CA ALA A 4 -3.18 3.58 -3.59
C ALA A 4 -2.07 2.53 -3.70
N GLU A 5 -0.86 2.92 -3.27
CA GLU A 5 0.34 2.09 -3.19
C GLU A 5 0.15 0.83 -2.36
N ASP A 6 -0.53 0.93 -1.22
CA ASP A 6 -0.73 -0.20 -0.31
C ASP A 6 -1.75 -1.20 -0.90
N ILE A 7 -2.73 -0.68 -1.64
CA ILE A 7 -3.68 -1.48 -2.40
C ILE A 7 -2.97 -2.21 -3.55
N TYR A 8 -2.12 -1.51 -4.31
CA TYR A 8 -1.42 -2.14 -5.45
C TYR A 8 -0.49 -3.26 -5.02
N LYS A 9 0.16 -3.16 -3.85
CA LYS A 9 1.03 -4.21 -3.30
C LYS A 9 0.29 -5.52 -3.04
N VAL A 10 -0.94 -5.45 -2.52
CA VAL A 10 -1.73 -6.67 -2.20
C VAL A 10 -2.53 -7.21 -3.40
N THR A 11 -2.53 -6.49 -4.53
CA THR A 11 -3.33 -6.82 -5.73
C THR A 11 -2.47 -7.12 -6.96
N ASN A 12 -1.30 -7.73 -6.76
CA ASN A 12 -0.33 -8.05 -7.82
C ASN A 12 0.02 -6.82 -8.67
N ASN A 13 0.50 -5.75 -8.02
CA ASN A 13 0.78 -4.46 -8.66
C ASN A 13 -0.46 -3.83 -9.32
N GLY A 14 -1.64 -4.05 -8.74
CA GLY A 14 -2.91 -3.54 -9.26
C GLY A 14 -3.54 -4.35 -10.39
N LEU A 15 -2.94 -5.48 -10.78
CA LEU A 15 -3.46 -6.35 -11.82
C LEU A 15 -4.82 -6.95 -11.45
N ASP A 16 -4.99 -7.38 -10.19
CA ASP A 16 -6.22 -8.06 -9.77
C ASP A 16 -7.44 -7.14 -9.87
N ILE A 17 -7.23 -5.83 -9.66
CA ILE A 17 -8.25 -4.78 -9.81
C ILE A 17 -8.63 -4.64 -11.28
N ILE A 18 -7.64 -4.57 -12.17
CA ILE A 18 -7.88 -4.47 -13.61
C ILE A 18 -8.65 -5.69 -14.11
N LEU A 19 -8.28 -6.90 -13.67
CA LEU A 19 -8.95 -8.14 -14.06
C LEU A 19 -10.36 -8.28 -13.45
N HIS A 20 -10.64 -7.60 -12.34
CA HIS A 20 -11.98 -7.53 -11.77
C HIS A 20 -12.93 -6.78 -12.72
N TYR A 21 -12.51 -5.62 -13.23
CA TYR A 21 -13.32 -4.81 -14.16
C TYR A 21 -13.26 -5.32 -15.61
N TYR A 22 -12.10 -5.83 -16.04
CA TYR A 22 -11.87 -6.32 -17.40
C TYR A 22 -11.34 -7.77 -17.39
N PRO A 23 -12.17 -8.78 -17.07
CA PRO A 23 -11.75 -10.18 -17.04
C PRO A 23 -11.11 -10.67 -18.36
N GLN A 24 -11.55 -10.12 -19.48
CA GLN A 24 -11.03 -10.40 -20.82
C GLN A 24 -9.57 -9.97 -21.04
N ALA A 25 -9.04 -9.08 -20.19
CA ALA A 25 -7.64 -8.66 -20.27
C ALA A 25 -6.66 -9.76 -19.82
N ARG A 26 -7.15 -10.84 -19.18
CA ARG A 26 -6.33 -11.92 -18.61
C ARG A 26 -5.38 -12.56 -19.62
N ASP A 27 -5.84 -12.80 -20.85
CA ASP A 27 -5.03 -13.42 -21.91
C ASP A 27 -4.04 -12.46 -22.56
N CYS A 28 -4.17 -11.16 -22.26
CA CYS A 28 -3.31 -10.10 -22.76
C CYS A 28 -2.20 -9.69 -21.77
N VAL A 29 -2.28 -10.11 -20.50
CA VAL A 29 -1.29 -9.78 -19.47
C VAL A 29 0.10 -10.27 -19.87
N GLY A 30 1.09 -9.38 -19.84
CA GLY A 30 2.48 -9.70 -20.20
C GLY A 30 2.71 -9.89 -21.71
N THR A 31 1.70 -9.66 -22.53
CA THR A 31 1.80 -9.67 -24.00
C THR A 31 1.58 -8.26 -24.54
N ASN A 32 1.93 -8.03 -25.80
CA ASN A 32 1.58 -6.79 -26.51
C ASN A 32 0.23 -6.88 -27.25
N ARG A 33 -0.63 -7.83 -26.86
CA ARG A 33 -1.95 -8.00 -27.48
C ARG A 33 -2.93 -6.98 -26.91
N HIS A 34 -3.88 -6.62 -27.77
CA HIS A 34 -4.99 -5.76 -27.38
C HIS A 34 -6.21 -6.62 -27.01
N PHE A 35 -7.02 -6.12 -26.08
CA PHE A 35 -8.33 -6.67 -25.73
C PHE A 35 -9.41 -5.63 -25.98
N LYS A 36 -10.66 -6.09 -26.09
CA LYS A 36 -11.84 -5.22 -26.16
C LYS A 36 -12.18 -4.74 -24.76
N ARG A 37 -12.14 -3.42 -24.51
CA ARG A 37 -12.50 -2.89 -23.20
C ARG A 37 -14.02 -2.93 -23.03
N ARG A 38 -14.73 -2.53 -24.09
CA ARG A 38 -16.19 -2.54 -24.15
C ARG A 38 -16.65 -3.72 -25.02
N PRO A 39 -17.66 -4.50 -24.58
CA PRO A 39 -18.18 -5.62 -25.39
C PRO A 39 -18.72 -5.21 -26.76
N SER A 40 -19.14 -3.94 -26.90
CA SER A 40 -19.69 -3.37 -28.14
C SER A 40 -18.65 -2.86 -29.12
N GLU A 41 -17.35 -2.91 -28.80
CA GLU A 41 -16.28 -2.47 -29.72
C GLU A 41 -16.05 -3.50 -30.84
N ASP A 42 -15.92 -3.02 -32.08
CA ASP A 42 -15.63 -3.87 -33.23
C ASP A 42 -14.20 -4.44 -33.17
N ASP A 43 -13.22 -3.57 -32.87
CA ASP A 43 -11.80 -3.92 -32.77
C ASP A 43 -11.28 -3.84 -31.34
N ALA A 44 -10.32 -4.71 -31.01
CA ALA A 44 -9.63 -4.68 -29.72
C ALA A 44 -8.61 -3.51 -29.68
N SER A 45 -8.89 -2.49 -28.86
CA SER A 45 -8.08 -1.26 -28.79
C SER A 45 -7.35 -1.06 -27.46
N ALA A 46 -7.65 -1.84 -26.41
CA ALA A 46 -7.06 -1.65 -25.09
C ALA A 46 -5.87 -2.56 -24.86
N CYS A 47 -4.79 -2.02 -24.28
CA CYS A 47 -3.58 -2.77 -23.94
C CYS A 47 -3.28 -2.64 -22.45
N ILE A 48 -2.86 -3.73 -21.82
CA ILE A 48 -2.40 -3.74 -20.42
C ILE A 48 -0.87 -3.84 -20.36
N LYS A 49 -0.22 -2.94 -19.62
CA LYS A 49 1.25 -2.95 -19.46
C LYS A 49 1.64 -2.64 -18.03
N LEU A 50 2.77 -3.21 -17.60
CA LEU A 50 3.38 -2.89 -16.31
C LEU A 50 4.21 -1.61 -16.44
N PHE A 51 3.93 -0.61 -15.62
CA PHE A 51 4.66 0.64 -15.53
C PHE A 51 5.47 0.70 -14.24
N GLY A 52 6.63 1.37 -14.30
CA GLY A 52 7.52 1.52 -13.15
C GLY A 52 8.92 0.99 -13.48
N LYS A 53 9.93 1.56 -12.81
CA LYS A 53 11.31 1.10 -12.91
C LYS A 53 11.58 0.01 -11.88
N GLU A 54 12.56 -0.85 -12.16
CA GLU A 54 13.08 -1.80 -11.18
C GLU A 54 13.58 -1.03 -9.95
N GLY A 55 13.13 -1.44 -8.76
CA GLY A 55 13.40 -0.73 -7.49
C GLY A 55 12.42 0.40 -7.13
N SER A 56 11.47 0.74 -8.01
CA SER A 56 10.32 1.59 -7.70
C SER A 56 9.03 0.77 -7.67
N GLN A 57 7.95 1.32 -7.11
CA GLN A 57 6.66 0.64 -7.16
C GLN A 57 6.19 0.47 -8.60
N GLN A 58 6.00 -0.79 -9.01
CA GLN A 58 5.47 -1.13 -10.31
C GLN A 58 3.95 -1.24 -10.23
N VAL A 59 3.25 -0.77 -11.27
CA VAL A 59 1.78 -0.76 -11.33
C VAL A 59 1.33 -1.08 -12.74
N TYR A 60 0.41 -2.03 -12.89
CA TYR A 60 -0.24 -2.30 -14.16
C TYR A 60 -1.17 -1.15 -14.52
N LYS A 61 -1.14 -0.74 -15.79
CA LYS A 61 -2.04 0.28 -16.33
C LYS A 61 -2.66 -0.21 -17.62
N VAL A 62 -3.85 0.28 -17.91
CA VAL A 62 -4.56 0.03 -19.17
C VAL A 62 -4.51 1.29 -20.01
N THR A 63 -4.14 1.15 -21.28
CA THR A 63 -4.23 2.21 -22.28
C THR A 63 -5.24 1.80 -23.33
N ASP A 64 -6.31 2.57 -23.47
CA ASP A 64 -7.32 2.37 -24.50
C ASP A 64 -7.08 3.32 -25.68
N PHE A 65 -6.64 2.78 -26.81
CA PHE A 65 -6.37 3.55 -28.03
C PHE A 65 -7.64 3.92 -28.81
N GLY A 66 -8.79 3.35 -28.46
CA GLY A 66 -10.09 3.67 -29.06
C GLY A 66 -10.79 4.87 -28.39
N ASP A 67 -10.18 5.44 -27.35
CA ASP A 67 -10.74 6.54 -26.56
C ASP A 67 -9.69 7.66 -26.39
N THR A 68 -9.26 7.96 -25.16
CA THR A 68 -8.30 9.03 -24.87
C THR A 68 -6.84 8.66 -25.08
N GLY A 69 -6.51 7.37 -25.28
CA GLY A 69 -5.12 6.91 -25.42
C GLY A 69 -4.26 7.09 -24.17
N THR A 70 -4.85 7.45 -23.03
CA THR A 70 -4.12 7.71 -21.78
C THR A 70 -4.00 6.44 -20.94
N ALA A 71 -2.83 6.23 -20.32
CA ALA A 71 -2.61 5.10 -19.42
C ALA A 71 -3.33 5.29 -18.07
N GLN A 72 -4.44 4.58 -17.88
CA GLN A 72 -5.24 4.60 -16.67
C GLN A 72 -4.70 3.62 -15.63
N SER A 73 -4.58 4.09 -14.39
CA SER A 73 -4.25 3.24 -13.24
C SER A 73 -5.47 2.42 -12.79
N PRO A 74 -5.27 1.38 -11.97
CA PRO A 74 -6.39 0.57 -11.46
C PRO A 74 -7.40 1.39 -10.66
N VAL A 75 -6.94 2.41 -9.92
CA VAL A 75 -7.85 3.35 -9.23
C VAL A 75 -8.62 4.21 -10.23
N ASP A 76 -7.98 4.69 -11.29
CA ASP A 76 -8.68 5.48 -12.34
C ASP A 76 -9.77 4.64 -13.03
N ILE A 77 -9.52 3.34 -13.25
CA ILE A 77 -10.51 2.40 -13.80
C ILE A 77 -11.69 2.25 -12.83
N CYS A 78 -11.44 2.03 -11.54
CA CYS A 78 -12.49 1.97 -10.52
C CYS A 78 -13.33 3.26 -10.48
N MET A 79 -12.66 4.43 -10.56
CA MET A 79 -13.34 5.72 -10.61
C MET A 79 -14.21 5.87 -11.87
N TYR A 80 -13.71 5.43 -13.02
CA TYR A 80 -14.43 5.54 -14.30
C TYR A 80 -15.63 4.60 -14.36
N GLU A 81 -15.44 3.32 -14.03
CA GLU A 81 -16.49 2.29 -14.13
C GLU A 81 -17.61 2.50 -13.11
N GLU A 82 -17.28 3.05 -11.93
CA GLU A 82 -18.27 3.26 -10.87
C GLU A 82 -18.72 4.72 -10.67
N GLY A 83 -18.13 5.66 -11.41
CA GLY A 83 -18.43 7.10 -11.26
C GLY A 83 -18.04 7.68 -9.90
N LEU A 84 -17.02 7.12 -9.24
CA LEU A 84 -16.59 7.49 -7.90
C LEU A 84 -15.49 8.57 -7.91
N ARG A 85 -15.41 9.34 -6.82
CA ARG A 85 -14.25 10.20 -6.56
C ARG A 85 -13.07 9.36 -6.07
N PHE A 86 -11.86 9.91 -6.19
CA PHE A 86 -10.62 9.22 -5.80
C PHE A 86 -10.65 8.62 -4.40
N ASN A 87 -11.08 9.39 -3.39
CA ASN A 87 -11.13 8.90 -2.00
C ASN A 87 -12.14 7.76 -1.82
N GLU A 88 -13.26 7.80 -2.53
CA GLU A 88 -14.30 6.76 -2.48
C GLU A 88 -13.80 5.47 -3.14
N ALA A 89 -13.11 5.60 -4.28
CA ALA A 89 -12.47 4.48 -4.96
C ALA A 89 -11.39 3.82 -4.08
N ILE A 90 -10.57 4.61 -3.38
CA ILE A 90 -9.57 4.09 -2.44
C ILE A 90 -10.23 3.33 -1.29
N LEU A 91 -11.27 3.89 -0.66
CA LEU A 91 -11.97 3.22 0.45
C LEU A 91 -12.64 1.93 0.00
N LYS A 92 -13.26 1.93 -1.18
CA LYS A 92 -13.88 0.73 -1.75
C LYS A 92 -12.86 -0.35 -2.06
N LEU A 93 -11.79 -0.01 -2.77
CA LEU A 93 -10.73 -0.96 -3.10
C LEU A 93 -10.03 -1.48 -1.83
N ALA A 94 -9.79 -0.62 -0.84
CA ALA A 94 -9.27 -1.02 0.44
C ALA A 94 -10.17 -2.05 1.14
N SER A 95 -11.49 -1.81 1.16
CA SER A 95 -12.45 -2.76 1.72
C SER A 95 -12.51 -4.07 0.92
N MET A 96 -12.47 -4.00 -0.41
CA MET A 96 -12.54 -5.17 -1.29
C MET A 96 -11.33 -6.09 -1.14
N TYR A 97 -10.13 -5.52 -0.99
CA TYR A 97 -8.88 -6.27 -0.88
C TYR A 97 -8.35 -6.35 0.56
N ASN A 98 -9.20 -6.04 1.54
CA ASN A 98 -8.91 -6.11 2.96
C ASN A 98 -7.61 -5.38 3.37
N VAL A 99 -7.38 -4.21 2.77
CA VAL A 99 -6.29 -3.30 3.14
C VAL A 99 -6.80 -2.41 4.26
N THR A 100 -6.18 -2.54 5.43
CA THR A 100 -6.57 -1.79 6.61
C THR A 100 -5.43 -0.90 7.08
N ASP A 101 -5.75 0.34 7.45
CA ASP A 101 -4.84 1.29 8.12
C ASP A 101 -4.82 1.07 9.65
N GLU A 102 -5.15 -0.14 10.11
CA GLU A 102 -5.19 -0.44 11.54
C GLU A 102 -3.77 -0.53 12.12
N LEU A 103 -3.62 -0.09 13.37
CA LEU A 103 -2.42 -0.32 14.16
C LEU A 103 -2.16 -1.83 14.24
N ASN A 104 -1.21 -2.32 13.45
CA ASN A 104 -0.85 -3.72 13.44
C ASN A 104 -0.26 -4.08 14.81
N ARG A 105 -1.03 -4.81 15.62
CA ARG A 105 -0.63 -5.24 16.96
C ARG A 105 0.66 -6.05 16.97
N ASN A 106 1.03 -6.69 15.85
CA ASN A 106 2.30 -7.42 15.74
C ASN A 106 3.51 -6.50 15.57
N VAL A 107 3.33 -5.32 14.98
CA VAL A 107 4.39 -4.31 14.85
C VAL A 107 4.59 -3.58 16.18
N ASN A 108 3.52 -3.37 16.94
CA ASN A 108 3.55 -2.60 18.19
C ASN A 108 3.68 -3.47 19.46
N LYS A 109 4.25 -4.67 19.38
CA LYS A 109 4.53 -5.47 20.58
C LYS A 109 5.76 -4.91 21.30
N PRO A 110 5.75 -4.80 22.64
CA PRO A 110 6.98 -4.56 23.38
C PRO A 110 7.95 -5.72 23.15
N ASP A 111 9.24 -5.41 22.98
CA ASP A 111 10.30 -6.43 22.95
C ASP A 111 10.47 -7.00 24.38
N ILE A 112 10.03 -8.24 24.60
CA ILE A 112 10.11 -8.92 25.88
C ILE A 112 11.13 -10.04 25.77
N ARG A 113 12.28 -9.87 26.42
CA ARG A 113 13.34 -10.87 26.50
C ARG A 113 13.33 -11.52 27.87
N LYS A 114 13.26 -12.86 27.90
CA LYS A 114 13.38 -13.66 29.11
C LYS A 114 14.76 -14.28 29.13
N VAL A 115 15.61 -13.82 30.05
CA VAL A 115 16.96 -14.35 30.28
C VAL A 115 17.05 -14.90 31.71
N PRO A 116 17.88 -15.94 31.97
CA PRO A 116 18.17 -16.37 33.33
C PRO A 116 18.76 -15.21 34.14
N ALA A 117 18.39 -15.11 35.41
CA ALA A 117 18.91 -14.07 36.29
C ALA A 117 20.42 -14.23 36.49
N SER A 118 21.17 -13.13 36.38
CA SER A 118 22.58 -13.10 36.76
C SER A 118 22.72 -13.11 38.29
N GLN A 119 23.92 -13.40 38.82
CA GLN A 119 24.17 -13.41 40.28
C GLN A 119 23.90 -12.06 40.96
N ASP A 120 23.99 -10.96 40.20
CA ASP A 120 23.73 -9.60 40.69
C ASP A 120 22.23 -9.24 40.70
N GLN A 121 21.39 -10.01 40.00
CA GLN A 121 19.94 -9.81 39.94
C GLN A 121 19.26 -10.61 41.05
N LYS A 122 19.22 -10.03 42.26
CA LYS A 122 18.60 -10.66 43.44
C LYS A 122 17.09 -10.84 43.27
N ASP A 123 16.59 -11.96 43.77
CA ASP A 123 15.16 -12.26 43.74
C ASP A 123 14.36 -11.18 44.50
N GLY A 124 13.25 -10.73 43.92
CA GLY A 124 12.43 -9.63 44.43
C GLY A 124 12.87 -8.21 44.02
N THR A 125 13.93 -8.05 43.25
CA THR A 125 14.34 -6.73 42.72
C THR A 125 13.76 -6.44 41.34
N LYS A 126 13.29 -5.20 41.11
CA LYS A 126 12.87 -4.69 39.81
C LYS A 126 13.75 -3.51 39.44
N ILE A 127 14.50 -3.63 38.35
CA ILE A 127 15.39 -2.58 37.84
C ILE A 127 14.66 -1.90 36.68
N PHE A 128 14.51 -0.59 36.75
CA PHE A 128 14.03 0.24 35.64
C PHE A 128 15.21 1.05 35.13
N GLU A 129 15.65 0.75 33.91
CA GLU A 129 16.62 1.59 33.19
C GLU A 129 15.81 2.51 32.28
N LEU A 130 15.88 3.81 32.58
CA LEU A 130 15.35 4.84 31.71
C LEU A 130 16.45 5.22 30.72
N ALA A 131 16.10 5.40 29.45
CA ALA A 131 17.04 5.96 28.50
C ALA A 131 17.31 7.44 28.86
N ASP A 132 18.58 7.83 28.91
CA ASP A 132 18.98 9.21 29.22
C ASP A 132 18.47 10.20 28.16
N HIS A 133 18.43 9.78 26.89
CA HIS A 133 17.95 10.59 25.77
C HIS A 133 17.09 9.76 24.81
N LEU A 134 16.13 10.43 24.16
CA LEU A 134 15.30 9.82 23.13
C LEU A 134 16.04 9.82 21.80
N THR A 135 15.84 8.79 20.99
CA THR A 135 16.42 8.77 19.64
C THR A 135 15.71 9.78 18.72
N PRO A 136 16.36 10.25 17.63
CA PRO A 136 15.73 11.19 16.69
C PRO A 136 14.40 10.69 16.11
N ASP A 137 14.29 9.38 15.87
CA ASP A 137 13.04 8.78 15.41
C ASP A 137 11.94 8.80 16.48
N GLN A 138 12.30 8.58 17.75
CA GLN A 138 11.36 8.70 18.87
C GLN A 138 10.89 10.15 19.08
N LEU A 139 11.79 11.13 18.97
CA LEU A 139 11.43 12.55 19.03
C LEU A 139 10.44 12.93 17.91
N ARG A 140 10.62 12.37 16.72
CA ARG A 140 9.74 12.61 15.58
C ARG A 140 8.34 12.00 15.75
N ILE A 141 8.20 10.96 16.58
CA ILE A 141 6.89 10.44 17.00
C ILE A 141 6.17 11.45 17.91
N LEU A 142 6.90 12.12 18.81
CA LEU A 142 6.32 13.14 19.71
C LEU A 142 5.87 14.39 18.95
N GLY A 143 6.58 14.75 17.87
CA GLY A 143 6.10 15.76 16.93
C GLY A 143 7.18 16.29 15.98
N PRO A 144 6.79 16.94 14.88
CA PRO A 144 7.70 17.34 13.80
C PRO A 144 8.73 18.43 14.19
N ARG A 145 8.52 19.12 15.32
CA ARG A 145 9.43 20.15 15.86
C ARG A 145 9.89 19.84 17.28
N VAL A 146 9.66 18.61 17.75
CA VAL A 146 10.08 18.22 19.10
C VAL A 146 11.57 17.95 19.07
N THR A 147 12.31 18.71 19.88
CA THR A 147 13.75 18.53 20.13
C THR A 147 13.95 17.83 21.48
N GLN A 148 15.18 17.39 21.73
CA GLN A 148 15.53 16.76 23.00
C GLN A 148 15.28 17.69 24.20
N GLU A 149 15.53 18.99 24.06
CA GLU A 149 15.24 20.02 25.08
C GLU A 149 13.76 20.04 25.49
N ASN A 150 12.84 19.76 24.56
CA ASN A 150 11.41 19.71 24.87
C ASN A 150 11.01 18.44 25.63
N ALA A 151 11.82 17.39 25.56
CA ALA A 151 11.57 16.11 26.22
C ALA A 151 12.22 16.02 27.62
N GLU A 152 13.12 16.95 27.95
CA GLU A 152 13.86 17.01 29.22
C GLU A 152 13.31 18.05 30.20
N ALA A 153 12.28 18.82 29.81
CA ALA A 153 11.60 19.84 30.61
C ALA A 153 10.44 19.25 31.45
#